data_AF-A0A353U2E0-F1
#
_entry.id   AF-A0A353U2E0-F1
#
_cell.length_a   1.000
_cell.length_b   1.000
_cell.length_c   1.000
_cell.angle_alpha   90.00
_cell.angle_beta   90.00
_cell.angle_gamma   90.00
#
_symmetry.space_group_name_H-M   'P 1'
#
loop_
_entity.id
_entity.type
_entity.pdbx_description
1 polymer ?
#
loop_
_entity_poly.entity_id
_entity_poly.type
_entity_poly.pdbx_seq_one_letter_code
_entity_poly.pdbx_strand_id
1 'polypeptide(L)'
;MKIVKVSDKKSVREFLNVVDLVYKGDSAYVRPLDVQVEQIFNPHSNDFYNHGSAERFILLDDTGKTIGRVAAFINEKKAFGYTQPTGGMGFFECINNKEAAFMLFDRAKQWLLEHGMEAMDGPINFGENDNF
;
A
#
# COMPACT_ATOMS: atom_id res chain seq x y z
N MET A 1 -2.24 8.16 -17.12
CA MET A 1 -1.92 7.26 -15.98
C MET A 1 -3.15 6.47 -15.55
N LYS A 2 -2.98 5.25 -15.02
CA LYS A 2 -4.07 4.36 -14.61
C LYS A 2 -3.76 3.64 -13.30
N ILE A 3 -4.66 3.71 -12.33
CA ILE A 3 -4.61 2.92 -11.10
C ILE A 3 -5.13 1.51 -11.35
N VAL A 4 -4.43 0.50 -10.82
CA VAL A 4 -4.80 -0.91 -10.90
C VAL A 4 -4.74 -1.54 -9.51
N LYS A 5 -5.79 -2.25 -9.12
CA LYS A 5 -5.80 -3.11 -7.92
C LYS A 5 -4.89 -4.31 -8.15
N VAL A 6 -4.11 -4.68 -7.14
CA VAL A 6 -3.27 -5.88 -7.17
C VAL A 6 -4.14 -7.11 -6.86
N SER A 7 -4.36 -7.95 -7.86
CA SER A 7 -5.28 -9.10 -7.76
C SER A 7 -4.77 -10.38 -8.41
N ASP A 8 -3.60 -10.35 -9.04
CA ASP A 8 -3.02 -11.49 -9.74
C ASP A 8 -1.50 -11.54 -9.59
N LYS A 9 -0.87 -12.64 -10.04
CA LYS A 9 0.58 -12.83 -9.92
C LYS A 9 1.39 -11.74 -10.63
N LYS A 10 0.85 -11.17 -11.70
CA LYS A 10 1.53 -10.13 -12.48
C LYS A 10 1.57 -8.81 -11.71
N SER A 11 0.41 -8.34 -11.27
CA SER A 11 0.26 -7.11 -10.48
C SER A 11 0.96 -7.19 -9.13
N VAL A 12 1.01 -8.39 -8.50
CA VAL A 12 1.84 -8.64 -7.31
C VAL A 12 3.32 -8.39 -7.62
N ARG A 13 3.82 -8.96 -8.72
CA ARG A 13 5.23 -8.79 -9.12
C ARG A 13 5.54 -7.33 -9.45
N GLU A 14 4.63 -6.62 -10.08
CA GLU A 14 4.76 -5.18 -10.37
C GLU A 14 4.79 -4.34 -9.09
N PHE A 15 3.91 -4.63 -8.12
CA PHE A 15 3.90 -3.98 -6.82
C PHE A 15 5.23 -4.19 -6.06
N LEU A 16 5.79 -5.40 -6.10
CA LEU A 16 7.06 -5.69 -5.44
C LEU A 16 8.24 -4.98 -6.13
N ASN A 17 8.28 -4.97 -7.47
CA ASN A 17 9.44 -4.51 -8.23
C ASN A 17 9.52 -3.00 -8.46
N VAL A 18 8.43 -2.24 -8.31
CA VAL A 18 8.44 -0.80 -8.63
C VAL A 18 9.48 0.00 -7.83
N VAL A 19 9.89 -0.47 -6.65
CA VAL A 19 10.98 0.15 -5.89
C VAL A 19 12.32 0.14 -6.60
N ASP A 20 12.59 -0.88 -7.44
CA ASP A 20 13.83 -0.91 -8.23
C ASP A 20 13.90 0.26 -9.22
N LEU A 21 12.74 0.72 -9.69
CA LEU A 21 12.63 1.90 -10.53
C LEU A 21 12.77 3.18 -9.72
N VAL A 22 12.05 3.27 -8.59
CA VAL A 22 11.99 4.48 -7.75
C VAL A 22 13.35 4.80 -7.13
N TYR A 23 14.03 3.80 -6.58
CA TYR A 23 15.33 3.93 -5.93
C TYR A 23 16.50 3.64 -6.86
N LYS A 24 16.29 3.66 -8.17
CA LYS A 24 17.34 3.37 -9.14
C LYS A 24 18.51 4.34 -8.97
N GLY A 25 19.67 3.82 -8.58
CA GLY A 25 20.89 4.60 -8.38
C GLY A 25 21.05 5.18 -6.97
N ASP A 26 20.13 4.90 -6.05
CA ASP A 26 20.32 5.19 -4.64
C ASP A 26 21.18 4.11 -3.99
N SER A 27 22.41 4.46 -3.59
CA SER A 27 23.34 3.54 -2.95
C SER A 27 22.98 3.19 -1.50
N ALA A 28 22.10 3.96 -0.87
CA ALA A 28 21.67 3.73 0.51
C ALA A 28 20.40 2.86 0.57
N TYR A 29 19.72 2.65 -0.55
CA TYR A 29 18.49 1.87 -0.57
C TYR A 29 18.76 0.36 -0.41
N VAL A 30 18.10 -0.23 0.59
CA VAL A 30 18.09 -1.69 0.81
C VAL A 30 16.66 -2.18 0.59
N ARG A 31 16.45 -2.96 -0.47
CA ARG A 31 15.15 -3.52 -0.81
C ARG A 31 14.73 -4.59 0.21
N PRO A 32 13.50 -4.52 0.78
CA PRO A 32 12.94 -5.59 1.60
C PRO A 32 12.82 -6.91 0.84
N LEU A 33 12.89 -8.04 1.53
CA LEU A 33 12.67 -9.33 0.89
C LEU A 33 11.21 -9.44 0.43
N ASP A 34 11.01 -9.84 -0.84
CA ASP A 34 9.68 -9.99 -1.42
C ASP A 34 8.76 -10.88 -0.56
N VAL A 35 9.32 -11.91 0.08
CA VAL A 35 8.59 -12.83 0.96
C VAL A 35 8.06 -12.12 2.21
N GLN A 36 8.83 -11.22 2.82
CA GLN A 36 8.39 -10.46 4.00
C GLN A 36 7.24 -9.51 3.64
N VAL A 37 7.35 -8.85 2.48
CA VAL A 37 6.27 -7.99 1.97
C VAL A 37 5.01 -8.81 1.70
N GLU A 38 5.12 -9.95 1.02
CA GLU A 38 3.96 -10.80 0.71
C GLU A 38 3.31 -11.40 1.97
N GLN A 39 4.08 -11.69 3.01
CA GLN A 39 3.54 -12.19 4.29
C GLN A 39 2.56 -11.21 4.93
N ILE A 40 2.78 -9.90 4.78
CA ILE A 40 1.86 -8.85 5.27
C ILE A 40 0.51 -8.94 4.58
N PHE A 41 0.49 -9.32 3.30
CA PHE A 41 -0.72 -9.36 2.46
C PHE A 41 -1.33 -10.76 2.31
N ASN A 42 -0.89 -11.72 3.12
CA ASN A 42 -1.39 -13.09 3.09
C ASN A 42 -2.20 -13.39 4.36
N PRO A 43 -3.53 -13.59 4.25
CA PRO A 43 -4.40 -13.92 5.38
C PRO A 43 -4.03 -15.20 6.14
N HIS A 44 -3.27 -16.11 5.53
CA HIS A 44 -2.78 -17.32 6.21
C HIS A 44 -1.55 -17.07 7.09
N SER A 45 -0.81 -15.97 6.88
CA SER A 45 0.38 -15.63 7.64
C SER A 45 0.23 -14.39 8.52
N ASN A 46 -0.77 -13.55 8.25
CA ASN A 46 -1.02 -12.33 9.02
C ASN A 46 -2.39 -12.37 9.71
N ASP A 47 -2.39 -12.62 11.01
CA ASP A 47 -3.60 -12.75 11.83
C ASP A 47 -4.41 -11.45 11.95
N PHE A 48 -3.87 -10.30 11.52
CA PHE A 48 -4.62 -9.04 11.46
C PHE A 48 -5.79 -9.12 10.49
N TYR A 49 -5.74 -10.00 9.48
CA TYR A 49 -6.88 -10.28 8.60
C TYR A 49 -8.11 -10.87 9.32
N ASN A 50 -7.97 -11.35 10.57
CA ASN A 50 -9.11 -11.78 11.37
C ASN A 50 -9.97 -10.61 11.89
N HIS A 51 -9.45 -9.37 11.85
CA HIS A 51 -10.09 -8.17 12.40
C HIS A 51 -9.67 -6.91 11.64
N GLY A 52 -9.53 -7.05 10.33
CA GLY A 52 -8.98 -6.01 9.49
C GLY A 52 -8.89 -6.42 8.04
N SER A 53 -8.47 -5.48 7.22
CA SER A 53 -8.38 -5.64 5.77
C SER A 53 -7.24 -4.80 5.21
N ALA A 54 -6.65 -5.26 4.12
CA ALA A 54 -5.61 -4.56 3.42
C ALA A 54 -5.80 -4.69 1.91
N GLU A 55 -5.53 -3.62 1.17
CA GLU A 55 -5.64 -3.59 -0.29
C GLU A 55 -4.42 -2.91 -0.89
N ARG A 56 -3.97 -3.42 -2.04
CA ARG A 56 -2.79 -2.94 -2.75
C ARG A 56 -3.16 -2.35 -4.10
N PHE A 57 -2.46 -1.28 -4.46
CA PHE A 57 -2.62 -0.60 -5.74
C PHE A 57 -1.27 -0.31 -6.37
N ILE A 58 -1.23 -0.36 -7.70
CA ILE A 58 -0.13 0.12 -8.53
C ILE A 58 -0.64 1.21 -9.48
N LEU A 59 0.26 2.11 -9.86
CA LEU A 59 0.01 3.15 -10.85
C LEU A 59 0.80 2.85 -12.12
N LEU A 60 0.09 2.79 -13.24
CA LEU A 60 0.68 2.63 -14.57
C LEU A 60 0.73 3.98 -15.30
N ASP A 61 1.80 4.23 -16.03
CA ASP A 61 1.87 5.33 -17.00
C ASP A 61 1.12 4.98 -18.31
N ASP A 62 1.12 5.90 -19.27
CA ASP A 62 0.39 5.72 -20.54
C ASP A 62 1.02 4.67 -21.46
N THR A 63 2.26 4.24 -21.18
CA THR A 63 2.92 3.12 -21.86
C THR A 63 2.60 1.77 -21.21
N GLY A 64 1.90 1.77 -20.09
CA GLY A 64 1.59 0.59 -19.29
C GLY A 64 2.70 0.20 -18.31
N LYS A 65 3.72 1.05 -18.12
CA LYS A 65 4.79 0.80 -17.16
C LYS A 65 4.36 1.18 -15.75
N THR A 66 4.66 0.35 -14.76
CA THR A 66 4.43 0.66 -13.35
C THR A 66 5.37 1.76 -12.85
N ILE A 67 4.80 2.84 -12.33
CA ILE A 67 5.51 4.05 -11.88
C ILE A 67 5.25 4.41 -10.42
N GLY A 68 4.41 3.65 -9.72
CA GLY A 68 4.25 3.76 -8.28
C GLY A 68 3.35 2.68 -7.68
N ARG A 69 3.28 2.65 -6.36
CA ARG A 69 2.45 1.75 -5.55
C ARG A 69 1.99 2.42 -4.27
N VAL A 70 0.93 1.88 -3.69
CA VAL A 70 0.43 2.21 -2.34
C VAL A 70 -0.40 1.04 -1.81
N ALA A 71 -0.49 0.93 -0.49
CA ALA A 71 -1.42 0.04 0.18
C ALA A 71 -2.27 0.81 1.19
N ALA A 72 -3.51 0.36 1.38
CA ALA A 72 -4.44 0.87 2.38
C ALA A 72 -4.80 -0.25 3.36
N PHE A 73 -5.04 0.12 4.62
CA PHE A 73 -5.14 -0.79 5.75
C PHE A 73 -6.28 -0.39 6.68
N ILE A 74 -7.01 -1.37 7.20
CA ILE A 74 -7.97 -1.18 8.28
C ILE A 74 -7.64 -2.20 9.35
N ASN A 75 -7.31 -1.72 10.55
CA ASN A 75 -7.28 -2.54 11.75
C ASN A 75 -8.50 -2.17 12.59
N GLU A 76 -9.55 -3.00 12.57
CA GLU A 76 -10.83 -2.70 13.21
C GLU A 76 -10.69 -2.54 14.73
N LYS A 77 -9.72 -3.23 15.35
CA LYS A 77 -9.44 -3.10 16.79
C LYS A 77 -8.86 -1.73 17.17
N LYS A 78 -8.27 -1.00 16.22
CA LYS A 78 -7.73 0.36 16.43
C LYS A 78 -8.61 1.45 15.83
N ALA A 79 -9.19 1.20 14.65
CA ALA A 79 -9.86 2.19 13.83
C ALA A 79 -10.92 2.99 14.61
N PHE A 80 -11.69 2.29 15.46
CA PHE A 80 -12.78 2.87 16.25
C PHE A 80 -12.37 3.35 17.65
N GLY A 81 -11.09 3.31 17.98
CA GLY A 81 -10.54 3.85 19.23
C GLY A 81 -10.15 5.33 19.16
N TYR A 82 -10.05 5.89 17.94
CA TYR A 82 -9.76 7.31 17.71
C TYR A 82 -11.04 8.17 17.74
N THR A 83 -10.88 9.50 17.70
CA THR A 83 -12.00 10.46 17.65
C THR A 83 -12.96 10.20 16.48
N GLN A 84 -12.41 9.74 15.35
CA GLN A 84 -13.18 9.27 14.20
C GLN A 84 -12.61 7.94 13.69
N PRO A 85 -13.42 7.08 13.02
CA PRO A 85 -12.93 5.87 12.37
C PRO A 85 -11.71 6.16 11.47
N THR A 86 -10.54 5.64 11.85
CA THR A 86 -9.28 5.97 11.18
C THR A 86 -8.65 4.73 10.57
N GLY A 87 -8.44 4.76 9.26
CA GLY A 87 -7.68 3.76 8.53
C GLY A 87 -6.25 4.18 8.28
N GLY A 88 -5.50 3.32 7.61
CA GLY A 88 -4.08 3.50 7.36
C GLY A 88 -3.69 3.45 5.89
N MET A 89 -2.57 4.08 5.58
CA MET A 89 -1.88 3.92 4.31
C MET A 89 -0.37 3.74 4.51
N GLY A 90 0.22 2.93 3.64
CA GLY A 90 1.66 2.64 3.65
C GLY A 90 2.11 2.06 2.32
N PHE A 91 3.36 1.58 2.27
CA PHE A 91 4.01 1.12 1.04
C PHE A 91 3.97 2.13 -0.11
N PHE A 92 3.79 3.42 0.19
CA PHE A 92 3.75 4.47 -0.82
C PHE A 92 5.14 4.65 -1.44
N GLU A 93 5.22 4.48 -2.75
CA GLU A 93 6.43 4.67 -3.55
C GLU A 93 6.02 5.15 -4.93
N CYS A 94 6.65 6.20 -5.47
CA CYS A 94 6.41 6.60 -6.86
C CYS A 94 7.63 7.31 -7.45
N ILE A 95 7.66 7.40 -8.78
CA ILE A 95 8.57 8.33 -9.46
C ILE A 95 8.36 9.76 -8.95
N ASN A 96 9.36 10.63 -9.14
CA ASN A 96 9.27 12.05 -8.72
C ASN A 96 8.28 12.84 -9.59
N ASN A 97 6.98 12.61 -9.35
CA ASN A 97 5.87 13.21 -10.07
C ASN A 97 4.70 13.45 -9.10
N LYS A 98 4.30 14.71 -8.96
CA LYS A 98 3.27 15.16 -8.03
C LYS A 98 1.87 14.58 -8.34
N GLU A 99 1.52 14.49 -9.62
CA GLU A 99 0.23 13.95 -10.05
C GLU A 99 0.15 12.44 -9.74
N ALA A 100 1.22 11.70 -10.02
CA ALA A 100 1.33 10.29 -9.67
C ALA A 100 1.19 10.05 -8.17
N ALA A 101 1.84 10.89 -7.34
CA ALA A 101 1.70 10.82 -5.90
C ALA A 101 0.24 11.02 -5.48
N PHE A 102 -0.41 12.11 -5.91
CA PHE A 102 -1.81 12.36 -5.54
C PHE A 102 -2.77 11.27 -5.99
N MET A 103 -2.61 10.71 -7.20
CA MET A 103 -3.46 9.60 -7.64
C MET A 103 -3.38 8.37 -6.72
N LEU A 104 -2.19 8.08 -6.17
CA LEU A 104 -1.99 6.98 -5.21
C LEU A 104 -2.63 7.31 -3.86
N PHE A 105 -2.36 8.49 -3.30
CA PHE A 105 -2.99 8.94 -2.04
C PHE A 105 -4.52 8.97 -2.13
N ASP A 106 -5.05 9.52 -3.23
CA ASP A 106 -6.50 9.60 -3.46
C ASP A 106 -7.12 8.21 -3.59
N ARG A 107 -6.43 7.24 -4.22
CA ARG A 107 -6.94 5.87 -4.29
C ARG A 107 -7.01 5.21 -2.92
N ALA A 108 -5.97 5.36 -2.10
CA ALA A 108 -5.94 4.82 -0.74
C ALA A 108 -7.06 5.43 0.10
N LYS A 109 -7.20 6.76 0.09
CA LYS A 109 -8.29 7.50 0.73
C LYS A 109 -9.66 7.01 0.26
N GLN A 110 -9.85 6.85 -1.05
CA GLN A 110 -11.12 6.36 -1.61
C GLN A 110 -11.46 4.96 -1.10
N TRP A 111 -10.48 4.05 -1.08
CA TRP A 111 -10.71 2.70 -0.55
C TRP A 111 -11.10 2.75 0.93
N LEU A 112 -10.45 3.59 1.74
CA LEU A 112 -10.79 3.77 3.16
C LEU A 112 -12.20 4.33 3.36
N LEU A 113 -12.59 5.34 2.57
CA LEU A 113 -13.96 5.89 2.58
C LEU A 113 -15.01 4.83 2.20
N GLU A 114 -14.72 4.02 1.17
CA GLU A 114 -15.58 2.91 0.74
C GLU A 114 -15.79 1.86 1.84
N HIS A 115 -14.91 1.80 2.84
CA HIS A 115 -14.96 0.88 3.98
C HIS A 115 -15.31 1.59 5.31
N GLY A 116 -15.88 2.79 5.24
CA GLY A 116 -16.44 3.49 6.40
C GLY A 116 -15.40 4.17 7.30
N MET A 117 -14.17 4.36 6.84
CA MET A 117 -13.18 5.17 7.54
C MET A 117 -13.38 6.65 7.20
N GLU A 118 -13.21 7.52 8.18
CA GLU A 118 -13.39 8.97 8.10
C GLU A 118 -12.06 9.74 8.12
N ALA A 119 -10.97 9.07 8.55
CA ALA A 119 -9.62 9.59 8.52
C ALA A 119 -8.62 8.55 7.99
N MET A 120 -7.45 9.04 7.58
CA MET A 120 -6.35 8.24 7.04
C MET A 120 -5.03 8.70 7.64
N ASP A 121 -4.34 7.79 8.34
CA ASP A 121 -2.99 8.00 8.85
C ASP A 121 -1.94 7.30 7.97
N GLY A 122 -0.73 7.84 7.93
CA GLY A 122 0.39 7.22 7.22
C GLY A 122 1.73 7.94 7.42
N PRO A 123 2.86 7.27 7.16
CA PRO A 123 2.95 5.89 6.70
C PRO A 123 2.78 4.87 7.85
N ILE A 124 1.88 3.91 7.68
CA ILE A 124 1.63 2.78 8.61
C ILE A 124 1.42 1.49 7.81
N ASN A 125 1.79 0.33 8.39
CA ASN A 125 1.67 -0.99 7.75
C ASN A 125 0.73 -1.91 8.52
N PHE A 126 0.14 -2.91 7.86
CA PHE A 126 -0.80 -3.84 8.48
C PHE A 126 -0.12 -4.78 9.48
N GLY A 127 -0.15 -4.40 10.76
CA GLY A 127 0.59 -5.05 11.83
C GLY A 127 1.32 -4.08 12.75
N GLU A 128 1.54 -2.83 12.30
CA GLU A 128 2.13 -1.60 12.90
C GLU A 128 3.29 -1.70 13.93
N ASN A 129 3.31 -2.70 14.81
CA ASN A 129 4.34 -2.95 15.82
C ASN A 129 4.96 -4.36 15.74
N ASP A 130 4.40 -5.31 14.98
CA ASP A 130 4.81 -6.72 15.04
C ASP A 130 5.76 -7.19 13.92
N ASN A 131 5.84 -6.50 12.77
CA ASN A 131 6.78 -6.86 11.68
C ASN A 131 7.16 -5.65 10.82
N PHE A 132 8.47 -5.52 10.52
CA PHE A 132 9.06 -4.62 9.51
C PHE A 132 9.75 -5.45 8.43
#